data_AF-J0X2R7-F1
#
_entry.id   AF-J0X2R7-F1
#
_cell.length_a   1.000
_cell.length_b   1.000
_cell.length_c   1.000
_cell.angle_alpha   90.00
_cell.angle_beta   90.00
_cell.angle_gamma   90.00
#
_symmetry.space_group_name_H-M   'P 1'
#
loop_
_entity.id
_entity.type
_entity.pdbx_description
1 polymer ?
#
loop_
_entity_poly.entity_id
_entity_poly.type
_entity_poly.pdbx_seq_one_letter_code
_entity_poly.pdbx_strand_id
1 'polypeptide(L)'
;MSSRARLLAFVVIVLSSGWIGVFVNRLLGIPDSMDSAGSGIWIATPLVAGIVMGVTDPALRRPYIASWKPGRFRAYGVALVVFPLSFVAAIAVGWAAGWLEPSGLGAFAGVVVAAAAGTLGKNVFEEGAWRGYLVPALVGRGLPDPWVWVISGTVWAVWHYPYYLFLFDESLTRAVWDVPPVVYATLG
;
A
#
# COMPACT_ATOMS: atom_id res chain seq x y z
N MET A 1 -2.06 1.25 27.91
CA MET A 1 -2.41 0.19 26.94
C MET A 1 -1.19 -0.69 26.70
N SER A 2 -1.30 -2.02 26.75
CA SER A 2 -0.14 -2.90 26.52
C SER A 2 0.36 -2.78 25.07
N SER A 3 1.63 -3.07 24.80
CA SER A 3 2.17 -3.03 23.43
C SER A 3 1.34 -3.89 22.48
N ARG A 4 0.93 -5.10 22.89
CA ARG A 4 0.05 -6.01 22.14
C ARG A 4 -1.29 -5.35 21.77
N ALA A 5 -1.96 -4.75 22.74
CA ALA A 5 -3.21 -4.05 22.49
C ALA A 5 -3.03 -2.87 21.50
N ARG A 6 -1.89 -2.16 21.53
CA ARG A 6 -1.59 -1.05 20.59
C ARG A 6 -1.43 -1.54 19.16
N LEU A 7 -0.71 -2.64 18.95
CA LEU A 7 -0.62 -3.24 17.62
C LEU A 7 -1.98 -3.74 17.12
N LEU A 8 -2.78 -4.39 17.97
CA LEU A 8 -4.12 -4.84 17.58
C LEU A 8 -5.02 -3.65 17.22
N ALA A 9 -5.01 -2.60 18.04
CA ALA A 9 -5.75 -1.38 17.75
C ALA A 9 -5.31 -0.73 16.44
N PHE A 10 -3.99 -0.68 16.18
CA PHE A 10 -3.46 -0.19 14.90
C PHE A 10 -4.01 -1.00 13.74
N VAL A 11 -3.93 -2.32 13.79
CA VAL A 11 -4.43 -3.21 12.72
C VAL A 11 -5.93 -2.99 12.49
N VAL A 12 -6.73 -2.91 13.56
CA VAL A 12 -8.17 -2.66 13.44
C VAL A 12 -8.45 -1.31 12.79
N ILE A 13 -7.76 -0.24 13.20
CA ILE A 13 -7.91 1.09 12.61
C ILE A 13 -7.55 1.08 11.13
N VAL A 14 -6.42 0.46 10.79
CA VAL A 14 -5.96 0.31 9.40
C VAL A 14 -7.01 -0.42 8.59
N LEU A 15 -7.39 -1.64 8.97
CA LEU A 15 -8.34 -2.46 8.21
C LEU A 15 -9.72 -1.81 8.09
N SER A 16 -10.11 -0.95 9.05
CA SER A 16 -11.39 -0.23 9.01
C SER A 16 -11.35 1.03 8.13
N SER A 17 -10.18 1.61 7.89
CA SER A 17 -10.05 2.94 7.28
C SER A 17 -10.72 3.07 5.91
N GLY A 18 -10.58 2.07 5.03
CA GLY A 18 -11.20 2.11 3.71
C GLY A 18 -12.72 1.98 3.76
N TRP A 19 -13.23 1.13 4.66
CA TRP A 19 -14.67 0.99 4.89
C TRP A 19 -15.28 2.27 5.47
N ILE A 20 -14.57 2.93 6.39
CA ILE A 20 -14.95 4.24 6.92
C ILE A 20 -14.97 5.27 5.79
N GLY A 21 -13.97 5.27 4.90
CA GLY A 21 -13.94 6.14 3.73
C GLY A 21 -15.17 5.97 2.83
N VAL A 22 -15.50 4.73 2.46
CA VAL A 22 -16.70 4.40 1.68
C VAL A 22 -17.98 4.83 2.40
N PHE A 23 -18.07 4.59 3.71
CA PHE A 23 -19.22 5.02 4.49
C PHE A 23 -19.37 6.55 4.48
N VAL A 24 -18.28 7.30 4.60
CA VAL A 24 -18.29 8.77 4.54
C VAL A 24 -18.76 9.27 3.18
N ASN A 25 -18.28 8.69 2.07
CA ASN A 25 -18.75 9.06 0.74
C ASN A 25 -20.26 8.91 0.60
N ARG A 26 -20.80 7.76 1.05
CA ARG A 26 -22.23 7.46 1.01
C ARG A 26 -23.04 8.39 1.90
N LEU A 27 -22.52 8.73 3.08
CA LEU A 27 -23.15 9.70 3.98
C LEU A 27 -23.20 11.10 3.36
N LEU A 28 -22.17 11.48 2.61
CA LEU A 28 -22.08 12.77 1.90
C LEU A 28 -22.79 12.77 0.54
N GLY A 29 -23.30 11.62 0.07
CA GLY A 29 -23.94 11.50 -1.24
C GLY A 29 -22.99 11.71 -2.42
N ILE A 30 -21.69 11.46 -2.25
CA ILE A 30 -20.67 11.59 -3.30
C ILE A 30 -20.28 10.22 -3.87
N PRO A 31 -19.80 10.13 -5.12
CA PRO A 31 -19.37 8.87 -5.71
C PRO A 31 -18.21 8.22 -4.94
N ASP A 32 -18.24 6.89 -4.85
CA ASP A 32 -17.09 6.09 -4.43
C ASP A 32 -16.05 6.09 -5.56
N SER A 33 -14.93 6.78 -5.35
CA SER A 33 -13.84 6.88 -6.34
C SER A 33 -12.51 7.26 -5.69
N MET A 34 -11.42 7.07 -6.43
CA MET A 34 -10.08 7.48 -5.97
C MET A 34 -9.92 8.98 -5.74
N ASP A 35 -10.75 9.82 -6.36
CA ASP A 35 -10.74 11.28 -6.17
C ASP A 35 -11.64 11.75 -5.02
N SER A 36 -12.29 10.83 -4.31
CA SER A 36 -13.23 11.14 -3.23
C SER A 36 -12.54 11.43 -1.88
N ALA A 37 -13.25 12.12 -0.99
CA ALA A 37 -12.81 12.33 0.39
C ALA A 37 -12.60 11.00 1.14
N GLY A 38 -13.42 9.98 0.85
CA GLY A 38 -13.28 8.64 1.39
C GLY A 38 -11.92 8.00 1.07
N SER A 39 -11.40 8.20 -0.14
CA SER A 39 -10.06 7.73 -0.53
C SER A 39 -8.95 8.45 0.25
N GLY A 40 -9.14 9.74 0.54
CA GLY A 40 -8.26 10.49 1.44
C GLY A 40 -8.25 9.92 2.87
N ILE A 41 -9.42 9.56 3.40
CA ILE A 41 -9.55 8.91 4.71
C ILE A 41 -8.85 7.56 4.72
N TRP A 42 -9.08 6.74 3.69
CA TRP A 42 -8.45 5.44 3.53
C TRP A 42 -6.93 5.53 3.59
N ILE A 43 -6.33 6.42 2.78
CA ILE A 43 -4.87 6.51 2.67
C ILE A 43 -4.21 7.19 3.87
N ALA A 44 -4.84 8.22 4.45
CA ALA A 44 -4.22 9.00 5.51
C ALA A 44 -4.33 8.37 6.91
N THR A 45 -5.41 7.61 7.16
CA THR A 45 -5.70 7.07 8.51
C THR A 45 -4.59 6.16 9.04
N PRO A 46 -4.05 5.19 8.28
CA PRO A 46 -2.91 4.37 8.73
C PRO A 46 -1.70 5.19 9.17
N LEU A 47 -1.34 6.23 8.40
CA LEU A 47 -0.22 7.10 8.74
C LEU A 47 -0.47 7.84 10.06
N VAL A 48 -1.64 8.47 10.20
CA VAL A 48 -1.98 9.23 11.41
C VAL A 48 -2.00 8.32 12.64
N ALA A 49 -2.60 7.13 12.52
CA ALA A 49 -2.58 6.12 13.59
C ALA A 49 -1.14 5.70 13.93
N GLY A 50 -0.30 5.48 12.92
CA GLY A 50 1.11 5.14 13.07
C GLY A 50 1.92 6.22 13.77
N ILE A 51 1.70 7.50 13.43
CA ILE A 51 2.32 8.66 14.10
C ILE A 51 1.92 8.67 15.58
N VAL A 52 0.62 8.67 15.85
CA VAL A 52 0.10 8.76 17.23
C VAL A 52 0.62 7.61 18.06
N MET A 53 0.51 6.37 17.56
CA MET A 53 0.93 5.19 18.31
C MET A 53 2.45 5.06 18.39
N GLY A 54 3.21 5.42 17.35
CA GLY A 54 4.67 5.33 17.34
C GLY A 54 5.30 6.35 18.28
N VAL A 55 4.87 7.62 18.21
CA VAL A 55 5.47 8.72 18.97
C VAL A 55 5.09 8.67 20.45
N THR A 56 3.88 8.22 20.79
CA THR A 56 3.44 8.11 22.19
C THR A 56 3.88 6.83 22.90
N ASP A 57 4.54 5.89 22.20
CA ASP A 57 5.14 4.71 22.81
C ASP A 57 6.61 4.97 23.17
N PRO A 58 7.01 4.94 24.45
CA PRO A 58 8.42 5.08 24.79
C PRO A 58 9.32 4.03 24.11
N ALA A 59 8.81 2.80 23.90
CA ALA A 59 9.58 1.71 23.29
C ALA A 59 9.68 1.84 21.76
N LEU A 60 8.65 2.38 21.09
CA LEU A 60 8.62 2.50 19.62
C LEU A 60 8.99 3.89 19.11
N ARG A 61 9.03 4.93 19.95
CA ARG A 61 9.32 6.31 19.53
C ARG A 61 10.65 6.43 18.81
N ARG A 62 11.71 5.81 19.34
CA ARG A 62 13.05 5.83 18.72
C ARG A 62 13.05 5.08 17.38
N PRO A 63 12.59 3.82 17.28
CA PRO A 63 12.42 3.13 16.00
C PRO A 63 11.58 3.90 14.98
N TYR A 64 10.46 4.48 15.42
CA TYR A 64 9.57 5.29 14.59
C TYR A 64 10.34 6.48 14.00
N ILE A 65 11.01 7.30 14.80
CA ILE A 65 11.77 8.46 14.28
C ILE A 65 12.91 7.99 13.35
N ALA A 66 13.53 6.85 13.63
CA ALA A 66 14.59 6.31 12.80
C ALA A 66 14.10 5.87 11.41
N SER A 67 12.87 5.39 11.27
CA SER A 67 12.32 4.93 9.98
C SER A 67 12.12 6.05 8.95
N TRP A 68 12.04 7.31 9.41
CA TRP A 68 11.90 8.49 8.55
C TRP A 68 13.25 9.04 8.07
N LYS A 69 14.36 8.48 8.56
CA LYS A 69 15.70 8.90 8.12
C LYS A 69 16.06 8.19 6.81
N PRO A 70 16.84 8.84 5.93
CA PRO A 70 17.37 8.19 4.74
C PRO A 70 18.12 6.90 5.11
N GLY A 71 17.87 5.85 4.33
CA GLY A 71 18.55 4.57 4.45
C GLY A 71 19.95 4.59 3.83
N ARG A 72 20.51 3.40 3.65
CA ARG A 72 21.82 3.23 3.01
C ARG A 72 21.70 3.50 1.51
N PHE A 73 22.53 4.40 0.96
CA PHE A 73 22.53 4.70 -0.49
C PHE A 73 22.66 3.48 -1.40
N ARG A 74 23.41 2.46 -0.98
CA ARG A 74 23.51 1.19 -1.71
C ARG A 74 22.17 0.50 -1.90
N ALA A 75 21.27 0.57 -0.91
CA ALA A 75 19.94 -0.03 -1.00
C ALA A 75 19.06 0.70 -2.03
N TYR A 76 19.18 2.02 -2.13
CA TYR A 76 18.50 2.78 -3.18
C TYR A 76 19.03 2.41 -4.57
N GLY A 77 20.35 2.25 -4.73
CA GLY A 77 20.95 1.77 -5.97
C GLY A 77 20.46 0.38 -6.37
N VAL A 78 20.37 -0.56 -5.40
CA VAL A 78 19.79 -1.88 -5.64
C VAL A 78 18.33 -1.78 -6.07
N ALA A 79 17.50 -0.96 -5.40
CA ALA A 79 16.09 -0.79 -5.76
C ALA A 79 15.91 -0.20 -7.17
N LEU A 80 16.71 0.80 -7.54
CA LEU A 80 16.69 1.43 -8.87
C LEU A 80 17.09 0.48 -10.00
N VAL A 81 17.83 -0.59 -9.70
CA VAL A 81 18.23 -1.59 -10.68
C VAL A 81 17.25 -2.77 -10.69
N VAL A 82 16.96 -3.34 -9.52
CA VAL A 82 16.15 -4.55 -9.39
C VAL A 82 14.72 -4.31 -9.87
N PHE A 83 14.11 -3.17 -9.56
CA PHE A 83 12.72 -2.90 -9.95
C PHE A 83 12.55 -2.84 -11.48
N PRO A 84 13.31 -2.01 -12.24
CA PRO A 84 13.24 -2.04 -13.70
C PRO A 84 13.61 -3.39 -14.32
N LEU A 85 14.61 -4.09 -13.77
CA LEU A 85 14.97 -5.42 -14.28
C LEU A 85 13.85 -6.44 -14.08
N SER A 86 13.16 -6.41 -12.95
CA SER A 86 12.00 -7.27 -12.70
C SER A 86 10.86 -7.01 -13.69
N PHE A 87 10.63 -5.74 -14.02
CA PHE A 87 9.65 -5.34 -15.03
C PHE A 87 10.04 -5.83 -16.43
N VAL A 88 11.30 -5.63 -16.85
CA VAL A 88 11.83 -6.12 -18.13
C VAL A 88 11.70 -7.64 -18.23
N ALA A 89 12.03 -8.36 -17.15
CA ALA A 89 11.90 -9.82 -17.10
C ALA A 89 10.44 -10.26 -17.27
N ALA A 90 9.49 -9.60 -16.60
CA ALA A 90 8.07 -9.90 -16.74
C ALA A 90 7.56 -9.68 -18.18
N ILE A 91 7.94 -8.56 -18.81
CA ILE A 91 7.61 -8.29 -20.22
C ILE A 91 8.22 -9.34 -21.15
N ALA A 92 9.49 -9.71 -20.93
CA ALA A 92 10.16 -10.72 -21.75
C ALA A 92 9.49 -12.10 -21.65
N VAL A 93 9.08 -12.51 -20.44
CA VAL A 93 8.33 -13.76 -20.23
C VAL A 93 6.98 -13.71 -20.92
N GLY A 94 6.20 -12.64 -20.75
CA GLY A 94 4.90 -12.51 -21.40
C GLY A 94 4.99 -12.46 -22.92
N TRP A 95 6.02 -11.81 -23.47
CA TRP A 95 6.29 -11.80 -24.91
C TRP A 95 6.67 -13.19 -25.42
N ALA A 96 7.59 -13.87 -24.75
CA ALA A 96 8.00 -15.23 -25.12
C ALA A 96 6.86 -16.25 -25.03
N ALA A 97 5.91 -16.05 -24.11
CA ALA A 97 4.70 -16.85 -23.98
C ALA A 97 3.61 -16.49 -25.01
N GLY A 98 3.81 -15.45 -25.82
CA GLY A 98 2.80 -14.95 -26.77
C GLY A 98 1.62 -14.24 -26.11
N TRP A 99 1.73 -13.87 -24.84
CA TRP A 99 0.69 -13.17 -24.07
C TRP A 99 0.77 -11.65 -24.19
N LEU A 100 1.93 -11.12 -24.55
CA LEU A 100 2.18 -9.68 -24.67
C LEU A 100 2.82 -9.35 -26.02
N GLU A 101 2.36 -8.27 -26.64
CA GLU A 101 3.03 -7.61 -27.76
C GLU A 101 3.74 -6.36 -27.22
N PRO A 102 5.06 -6.13 -27.43
CA PRO A 102 5.78 -5.00 -26.85
C PRO A 102 5.42 -3.62 -27.47
N SER A 103 4.38 -3.56 -28.28
CA SER A 103 3.91 -2.31 -28.88
C SER A 103 3.30 -1.39 -27.82
N GLY A 104 3.60 -0.09 -27.87
CA GLY A 104 3.05 0.89 -26.90
C GLY A 104 3.91 1.20 -25.68
N LEU A 105 5.10 0.59 -25.52
CA LEU A 105 6.04 0.92 -24.43
C LEU A 105 6.44 2.41 -24.38
N GLY A 106 6.44 3.10 -25.53
CA GLY A 106 6.68 4.55 -25.59
C GLY A 106 5.55 5.38 -24.95
N ALA A 107 4.29 4.98 -25.13
CA ALA A 107 3.14 5.63 -24.47
C ALA A 107 3.12 5.36 -22.97
N PHE A 108 3.53 4.15 -22.56
CA PHE A 108 3.65 3.76 -21.15
C PHE A 108 4.60 4.69 -20.36
N ALA A 109 5.75 5.05 -20.94
CA ALA A 109 6.70 5.97 -20.28
C ALA A 109 6.07 7.33 -19.93
N GLY A 110 5.26 7.89 -20.84
CA GLY A 110 4.55 9.15 -20.61
C GLY A 110 3.56 9.05 -19.44
N VAL A 111 2.80 7.96 -19.37
CA VAL A 111 1.85 7.70 -18.27
C VAL A 111 2.57 7.53 -16.93
N VAL A 112 3.69 6.80 -16.91
CA VAL A 112 4.50 6.61 -15.69
C VAL A 112 5.01 7.96 -15.16
N VAL A 113 5.53 8.81 -16.03
CA VAL A 113 6.01 10.15 -15.62
C VAL A 113 4.86 11.01 -15.10
N ALA A 114 3.71 11.00 -15.77
CA ALA A 114 2.53 11.75 -15.34
C ALA A 114 2.01 11.29 -13.96
N ALA A 115 2.04 9.98 -13.69
CA ALA A 115 1.59 9.38 -12.43
C ALA A 115 2.63 9.47 -11.29
N ALA A 116 3.88 9.83 -11.58
CA ALA A 116 4.98 9.74 -10.62
C ALA A 116 4.73 10.57 -9.35
N ALA A 117 4.30 11.82 -9.50
CA ALA A 117 4.10 12.71 -8.35
C ALA A 117 3.00 12.18 -7.40
N GLY A 118 1.85 11.78 -7.94
CA GLY A 118 0.76 11.20 -7.16
C GLY A 118 1.16 9.89 -6.47
N THR A 119 1.86 9.01 -7.20
CA THR A 119 2.34 7.73 -6.68
C THR A 119 3.35 7.91 -5.57
N LEU A 120 4.32 8.81 -5.74
CA LEU A 120 5.32 9.13 -4.71
C LEU A 120 4.65 9.74 -3.47
N GLY A 121 3.68 10.64 -3.66
CA GLY A 121 2.90 11.23 -2.58
C GLY A 121 2.15 10.16 -1.77
N LYS A 122 1.36 9.32 -2.44
CA LYS A 122 0.63 8.18 -1.82
C LYS A 122 1.59 7.27 -1.04
N ASN A 123 2.75 6.94 -1.62
CA ASN A 123 3.71 6.05 -0.99
C ASN A 123 4.28 6.61 0.33
N VAL A 124 4.34 7.92 0.54
CA VAL A 124 4.73 8.48 1.85
C VAL A 124 3.70 8.12 2.93
N PHE A 125 2.41 8.15 2.60
CA PHE A 125 1.34 7.76 3.53
C PHE A 125 1.39 6.28 3.86
N GLU A 126 1.50 5.43 2.84
CA GLU A 126 1.58 3.99 3.04
C GLU A 126 2.83 3.60 3.83
N GLU A 127 4.01 4.02 3.37
CA GLU A 127 5.26 3.59 3.97
C GLU A 127 5.46 4.17 5.37
N GLY A 128 4.93 5.37 5.62
CA GLY A 128 4.89 5.91 6.97
C GLY A 128 4.04 5.08 7.94
N ALA A 129 3.01 4.36 7.47
CA ALA A 129 2.25 3.42 8.28
C ALA A 129 3.01 2.08 8.45
N TRP A 130 3.49 1.51 7.35
CA TRP A 130 4.10 0.16 7.34
C TRP A 130 5.50 0.14 7.95
N ARG A 131 6.41 0.94 7.38
CA ARG A 131 7.81 1.04 7.83
C ARG A 131 7.93 1.94 9.06
N GLY A 132 7.00 2.88 9.24
CA GLY A 132 6.99 3.75 10.42
C GLY A 132 6.50 3.06 11.69
N TYR A 133 5.41 2.27 11.61
CA TYR A 133 4.82 1.68 12.81
C TYR A 133 4.73 0.15 12.77
N LEU A 134 4.07 -0.43 11.76
CA LEU A 134 3.72 -1.86 11.77
C LEU A 134 4.95 -2.75 11.88
N VAL A 135 5.94 -2.56 11.00
CA VAL A 135 7.16 -3.36 10.98
C VAL A 135 7.98 -3.17 12.26
N PRO A 136 8.28 -1.94 12.72
CA PRO A 136 8.95 -1.73 14.02
C PRO A 136 8.22 -2.36 15.21
N ALA A 137 6.88 -2.34 15.21
CA ALA A 137 6.09 -2.98 16.25
C ALA A 137 6.24 -4.51 16.23
N LEU A 138 6.24 -5.14 15.05
CA LEU A 138 6.43 -6.58 14.89
C LEU A 138 7.86 -7.01 15.26
N VAL A 139 8.87 -6.30 14.76
CA VAL A 139 10.29 -6.55 15.07
C VAL A 139 10.57 -6.33 16.56
N GLY A 140 9.99 -5.28 17.17
CA GLY A 140 10.11 -5.01 18.60
C GLY A 140 9.52 -6.11 19.50
N ARG A 141 8.80 -7.09 18.94
CA ARG A 141 8.31 -8.29 19.64
C ARG A 141 9.22 -9.50 19.47
N GLY A 142 10.32 -9.37 18.75
CA GLY A 142 11.22 -10.49 18.45
C GLY A 142 10.66 -11.48 17.44
N LEU A 143 9.71 -11.08 16.60
CA LEU A 143 9.26 -11.92 15.49
C LEU A 143 10.38 -12.03 14.45
N PRO A 144 10.67 -13.23 13.93
CA PRO A 144 11.65 -13.40 12.86
C PRO A 144 11.09 -12.88 11.54
N ASP A 145 11.98 -12.53 10.62
CA ASP A 145 11.65 -11.87 9.35
C ASP A 145 10.50 -12.52 8.56
N PRO A 146 10.40 -13.87 8.40
CA PRO A 146 9.30 -14.48 7.66
C PRO A 146 7.92 -14.13 8.24
N TRP A 147 7.80 -14.08 9.57
CA TRP A 147 6.55 -13.72 10.23
C TRP A 147 6.25 -12.22 10.09
N VAL A 148 7.27 -11.38 10.13
CA VAL A 148 7.11 -9.94 9.88
C VAL A 148 6.56 -9.73 8.47
N TRP A 149 7.13 -10.38 7.46
CA TRP A 149 6.71 -10.25 6.06
C TRP A 149 5.28 -10.76 5.82
N VAL A 150 4.96 -11.95 6.33
CA VAL A 150 3.62 -12.54 6.16
C VAL A 150 2.57 -11.66 6.82
N ILE A 151 2.79 -11.22 8.06
CA ILE A 151 1.82 -10.38 8.79
C ILE A 151 1.68 -9.02 8.09
N SER A 152 2.78 -8.34 7.75
CA SER A 152 2.70 -7.04 7.08
C SER A 152 2.01 -7.13 5.72
N GLY A 153 2.35 -8.15 4.92
CA GLY A 153 1.76 -8.39 3.61
C GLY A 153 0.26 -8.70 3.70
N THR A 154 -0.14 -9.52 4.68
CA THR A 154 -1.56 -9.85 4.89
C THR A 154 -2.36 -8.61 5.29
N VAL A 155 -1.86 -7.81 6.24
CA VAL A 155 -2.54 -6.58 6.67
C VAL A 155 -2.68 -5.61 5.50
N TRP A 156 -1.61 -5.44 4.71
CA TRP A 156 -1.61 -4.59 3.53
C TRP A 156 -2.61 -5.08 2.46
N ALA A 157 -2.65 -6.38 2.17
CA ALA A 157 -3.56 -6.97 1.20
C ALA A 157 -5.03 -6.79 1.61
N VAL A 158 -5.37 -7.12 2.86
CA VAL A 158 -6.75 -6.99 3.37
C VAL A 158 -7.16 -5.52 3.46
N TRP A 159 -6.24 -4.60 3.77
CA TRP A 159 -6.49 -3.16 3.79
C TRP A 159 -6.92 -2.59 2.43
N HIS A 160 -6.56 -3.25 1.32
CA HIS A 160 -6.96 -2.86 -0.04
C HIS A 160 -8.35 -3.34 -0.45
N TYR A 161 -9.06 -4.13 0.36
CA TYR A 161 -10.38 -4.64 -0.03
C TYR A 161 -11.40 -3.54 -0.38
N PRO A 162 -11.57 -2.46 0.43
CA PRO A 162 -12.47 -1.37 0.08
C PRO A 162 -12.04 -0.66 -1.22
N TYR A 163 -10.73 -0.60 -1.46
CA TYR A 163 -10.18 -0.01 -2.67
C TYR A 163 -10.62 -0.79 -3.91
N TYR A 164 -10.35 -2.10 -3.96
CA TYR A 164 -10.72 -2.92 -5.12
C TYR A 164 -12.23 -3.07 -5.32
N LEU A 165 -13.01 -3.04 -4.24
CA LEU A 165 -14.45 -3.25 -4.31
C LEU A 165 -15.25 -2.00 -4.66
N PHE A 166 -14.77 -0.81 -4.28
CA PHE A 166 -15.57 0.43 -4.35
C PHE A 166 -14.82 1.65 -4.87
N LEU A 167 -13.57 1.86 -4.47
CA LEU A 167 -12.86 3.12 -4.77
C LEU A 167 -12.14 3.08 -6.12
N PHE A 168 -11.71 1.90 -6.56
CA PHE A 168 -10.99 1.71 -7.81
C PHE A 168 -11.95 1.52 -8.99
N ASP A 169 -11.60 2.09 -10.14
CA ASP A 169 -12.43 2.05 -11.33
C ASP A 169 -12.55 0.61 -11.84
N GLU A 170 -13.78 0.10 -11.89
CA GLU A 170 -14.08 -1.25 -12.35
C GLU A 170 -13.59 -1.48 -13.79
N SER A 171 -13.66 -0.47 -14.66
CA SER A 171 -13.17 -0.59 -16.03
C SER A 171 -11.67 -0.91 -16.09
N LEU A 172 -10.88 -0.38 -15.15
CA LEU A 172 -9.45 -0.67 -15.02
C LEU A 172 -9.20 -2.07 -14.47
N THR A 173 -10.01 -2.55 -13.52
CA THR A 173 -9.89 -3.93 -13.03
C THR A 173 -10.19 -4.94 -14.12
N ARG A 174 -11.27 -4.72 -14.90
CA ARG A 174 -11.70 -5.60 -15.99
C ARG A 174 -10.74 -5.59 -17.17
N ALA A 175 -10.01 -4.49 -17.38
CA ALA A 175 -8.95 -4.43 -18.39
C ALA A 175 -7.77 -5.36 -18.06
N VAL A 176 -7.53 -5.66 -16.79
CA VAL A 176 -6.49 -6.61 -16.35
C VAL A 176 -7.04 -8.04 -16.31
N TRP A 177 -8.19 -8.22 -15.67
CA TRP A 177 -8.88 -9.49 -15.58
C TRP A 177 -10.39 -9.24 -15.60
N ASP A 178 -11.08 -9.66 -16.67
CA ASP A 178 -12.53 -9.46 -16.81
C ASP A 178 -13.32 -10.39 -15.88
N VAL A 179 -13.30 -10.04 -14.60
CA VAL A 179 -14.05 -10.68 -13.52
C VAL A 179 -14.72 -9.60 -12.67
N PRO A 180 -15.80 -9.94 -11.92
CA PRO A 180 -16.41 -9.00 -10.99
C PRO A 180 -15.40 -8.50 -9.93
N PRO A 181 -15.54 -7.26 -9.42
CA PRO A 181 -14.63 -6.68 -8.43
C PRO A 181 -14.37 -7.54 -7.19
N VAL A 182 -15.36 -8.33 -6.75
CA VAL A 182 -15.21 -9.26 -5.62
C VAL A 182 -14.22 -10.40 -5.89
N VAL A 183 -14.18 -10.90 -7.12
CA VAL A 183 -13.23 -11.95 -7.54
C VAL A 183 -11.85 -11.32 -7.68
N TYR A 184 -11.76 -10.12 -8.27
CA TYR A 184 -10.52 -9.37 -8.38
C TYR A 184 -9.91 -9.08 -6.99
N ALA A 185 -10.71 -8.63 -6.02
CA ALA A 185 -10.25 -8.29 -4.68
C ALA A 185 -9.77 -9.49 -3.85
N THR A 186 -10.17 -10.71 -4.20
CA THR A 186 -9.87 -11.93 -3.43
C THR A 186 -8.76 -12.79 -4.04
N LEU A 187 -8.59 -12.72 -5.37
CA LEU A 187 -7.62 -13.53 -6.11
C LEU A 187 -6.51 -12.71 -6.79
N GLY A 188 -6.67 -11.38 -6.87
CA GLY A 188 -5.70 -10.45 -7.46
C GLY A 188 -4.60 -10.02 -6.49
#